data_AF-A0A3R5ZN78-F1
#
_entry.id   AF-A0A3R5ZN78-F1
#
_cell.length_a   1.000
_cell.length_b   1.000
_cell.length_c   1.000
_cell.angle_alpha   90.00
_cell.angle_beta   90.00
_cell.angle_gamma   90.00
#
_symmetry.space_group_name_H-M   'P 1'
#
loop_
_entity.id
_entity.type
_entity.pdbx_description
1 polymer ?
#
loop_
_entity_poly.entity_id
_entity_poly.type
_entity_poly.pdbx_seq_one_letter_code
_entity_poly.pdbx_strand_id
1 'polypeptide(L)'
;MGKSLQLSYDRDALCKAIPIEDVIQLYAGIRTDRRGNISCPSPNHADKHPSTKIFHDSNTCFCFSCKKSYDPVSLAFDYNPNLSTPELYKKLTEDFGIPLESVSNIQQVREVEQANREKRFIDVFPLSVSECKRIGLDGVLGAVKPDENREDDDKPPEVQERFPSLMELWKTEKAAVESLLIAKCDDTLDDLKSELDWKTEHFLSVYKDFTPHSADFQEAQRIHEAVERYKSTDTPVKVNMMSKHDDTLYTKYAFFKDSVDDLKQLRAEMSSVLRIKEKVLSQQKERQKEQFKGFHKKKTTVERD
;
A
#
# COMPACT_ATOMS: atom_id res chain seq x y z
N MET A 1 17.30 12.91 -1.03
CA MET A 1 16.64 11.76 -0.37
C MET A 1 16.95 10.53 -1.22
N GLY A 2 17.53 9.48 -0.63
CA GLY A 2 17.85 8.25 -1.37
C GLY A 2 16.56 7.55 -1.81
N LYS A 3 16.52 7.02 -3.04
CA LYS A 3 15.35 6.29 -3.54
C LYS A 3 15.33 4.92 -2.86
N SER A 4 14.33 4.60 -2.05
CA SER A 4 14.19 3.25 -1.48
C SER A 4 13.29 2.40 -2.36
N LEU A 5 13.83 1.37 -3.00
CA LEU A 5 13.01 0.32 -3.61
C LEU A 5 12.61 -0.66 -2.51
N GLN A 6 11.32 -0.97 -2.38
CA GLN A 6 10.87 -1.95 -1.39
C GLN A 6 11.05 -3.37 -1.93
N LEU A 7 11.40 -4.29 -1.04
CA LEU A 7 11.42 -5.72 -1.34
C LEU A 7 10.00 -6.18 -1.64
N SER A 8 9.80 -6.78 -2.81
CA SER A 8 8.57 -7.40 -3.24
C SER A 8 8.86 -8.81 -3.72
N TYR A 9 7.97 -9.74 -3.40
CA TYR A 9 8.06 -11.13 -3.82
C TYR A 9 7.15 -11.39 -5.03
N ASP A 10 7.58 -12.33 -5.86
CA ASP A 10 6.80 -12.86 -6.97
C ASP A 10 6.04 -14.11 -6.50
N ARG A 11 4.72 -13.98 -6.38
CA ARG A 11 3.83 -15.08 -5.96
C ARG A 11 3.90 -16.26 -6.91
N ASP A 12 3.94 -16.01 -8.21
CA ASP A 12 3.93 -17.08 -9.22
C ASP A 12 5.25 -17.83 -9.22
N ALA A 13 6.36 -17.11 -9.01
CA ALA A 13 7.67 -17.73 -8.79
C ALA A 13 7.68 -18.58 -7.51
N LEU A 14 7.09 -18.10 -6.41
CA LEU A 14 6.92 -18.88 -5.18
C LEU A 14 6.09 -20.14 -5.40
N CYS A 15 4.92 -20.02 -6.03
CA CYS A 15 4.04 -21.14 -6.33
C CYS A 15 4.67 -22.15 -7.29
N LYS A 16 5.62 -21.75 -8.14
CA LYS A 16 6.37 -22.67 -9.00
C LYS A 16 7.54 -23.34 -8.28
N ALA A 17 8.17 -22.63 -7.35
CA ALA A 17 9.38 -23.11 -6.68
C ALA A 17 9.05 -24.05 -5.50
N ILE A 18 7.87 -23.94 -4.91
CA ILE A 18 7.45 -24.73 -3.75
C ILE A 18 6.42 -25.79 -4.20
N PRO A 19 6.73 -27.09 -4.14
CA PRO A 19 5.75 -28.15 -4.40
C PRO A 19 4.61 -28.13 -3.37
N ILE A 20 3.37 -28.26 -3.82
CA ILE A 20 2.19 -28.27 -2.95
C ILE A 20 2.25 -29.42 -1.94
N GLU A 21 2.84 -30.55 -2.33
CA GLU A 21 3.05 -31.71 -1.47
C GLU A 21 3.93 -31.38 -0.27
N ASP A 22 4.99 -30.60 -0.47
CA ASP A 22 5.90 -30.20 0.60
C ASP A 22 5.20 -29.26 1.58
N VAL A 23 4.33 -28.36 1.08
CA VAL A 23 3.48 -27.50 1.92
C VAL A 23 2.49 -28.32 2.74
N ILE A 24 1.81 -29.29 2.12
CA ILE A 24 0.89 -30.21 2.80
C ILE A 24 1.64 -30.99 3.88
N GLN A 25 2.81 -31.53 3.55
CA GLN A 25 3.59 -32.32 4.50
C GLN A 25 4.09 -31.47 5.67
N LEU A 26 4.60 -30.26 5.40
CA LEU A 26 5.16 -29.40 6.42
C LEU A 26 4.10 -28.83 7.37
N TYR A 27 3.00 -28.29 6.83
CA TYR A 27 2.00 -27.60 7.66
C TYR A 27 0.86 -28.51 8.12
N ALA A 28 0.36 -29.41 7.25
CA ALA A 28 -0.73 -30.32 7.61
C ALA A 28 -0.25 -31.63 8.25
N GLY A 29 1.04 -31.97 8.13
CA GLY A 29 1.59 -33.24 8.62
C GLY A 29 1.09 -34.46 7.83
N ILE A 30 0.49 -34.26 6.65
CA ILE A 30 -0.08 -35.32 5.83
C ILE A 30 0.99 -35.82 4.85
N ARG A 31 1.26 -37.12 4.85
CA ARG A 31 2.13 -37.74 3.84
C ARG A 31 1.33 -37.97 2.56
N THR A 32 1.79 -37.41 1.46
CA THR A 32 1.20 -37.60 0.14
C THR A 32 1.69 -38.93 -0.45
N ASP A 33 0.78 -39.73 -0.99
CA ASP A 33 1.13 -40.92 -1.75
C ASP A 33 1.14 -40.63 -3.26
N ARG A 34 1.67 -41.54 -4.07
CA ARG A 34 1.69 -41.39 -5.55
C ARG A 34 0.29 -41.40 -6.19
N ARG A 35 -0.77 -41.73 -5.44
CA ARG A 35 -2.15 -41.75 -5.94
C ARG A 35 -2.83 -40.40 -5.75
N GLY A 36 -2.25 -39.51 -4.93
CA GLY A 36 -2.66 -38.11 -4.79
C GLY A 36 -4.01 -37.91 -4.09
N ASN A 37 -4.54 -38.95 -3.43
CA ASN A 37 -5.80 -38.88 -2.68
C ASN A 37 -5.50 -38.76 -1.19
N ILE A 38 -5.75 -37.59 -0.62
CA ILE A 38 -5.48 -37.28 0.79
C ILE A 38 -6.72 -36.72 1.48
N SER A 39 -6.72 -36.72 2.81
CA SER A 39 -7.66 -35.90 3.59
C SER A 39 -7.44 -34.42 3.29
N CYS A 40 -8.47 -33.61 3.51
CA CYS A 40 -8.38 -32.16 3.32
C CYS A 40 -7.18 -31.58 4.08
N PRO A 41 -6.24 -30.90 3.40
CA PRO A 41 -5.06 -30.35 4.06
C PRO A 41 -5.31 -29.00 4.74
N SER A 42 -6.47 -28.38 4.56
CA SER A 42 -6.78 -27.09 5.18
C SER A 42 -7.14 -27.26 6.66
N PRO A 43 -6.59 -26.43 7.58
CA PRO A 43 -6.95 -26.44 9.00
C PRO A 43 -8.41 -26.01 9.23
N ASN A 44 -9.02 -25.36 8.24
CA ASN A 44 -10.40 -24.89 8.29
C ASN A 44 -11.42 -26.00 7.98
N HIS A 45 -10.97 -27.21 7.66
CA HIS A 45 -11.85 -28.34 7.37
C HIS A 45 -11.24 -29.64 7.89
N ALA A 46 -11.76 -30.11 9.03
CA ALA A 46 -11.39 -31.39 9.61
C ALA A 46 -12.07 -32.54 8.86
N ASP A 47 -11.34 -33.21 7.98
CA ASP A 47 -11.85 -34.34 7.21
C ASP A 47 -11.35 -35.68 7.75
N LYS A 48 -12.26 -36.65 7.88
CA LYS A 48 -11.95 -38.02 8.30
C LYS A 48 -11.68 -38.96 7.14
N HIS A 49 -12.09 -38.60 5.92
CA HIS A 49 -11.93 -39.44 4.74
C HIS A 49 -11.09 -38.71 3.67
N PRO A 50 -10.38 -39.45 2.79
CA PRO A 50 -9.69 -38.82 1.68
C PRO A 50 -10.69 -38.15 0.74
N SER A 51 -10.63 -36.83 0.63
CA SER A 51 -11.54 -36.00 -0.18
C SER A 51 -10.80 -34.99 -1.05
N THR A 52 -9.48 -34.95 -0.98
CA THR A 52 -8.65 -34.03 -1.73
C THR A 52 -7.83 -34.78 -2.75
N LYS A 53 -7.83 -34.26 -3.98
CA LYS A 53 -6.96 -34.71 -5.06
C LYS A 53 -5.85 -33.69 -5.30
N ILE A 54 -4.62 -34.17 -5.41
CA ILE A 54 -3.45 -33.39 -5.80
C ILE A 54 -3.31 -33.44 -7.33
N PHE A 55 -3.07 -32.27 -7.93
CA PHE A 55 -2.81 -32.10 -9.35
C PHE A 55 -1.36 -31.65 -9.53
N HIS A 56 -0.49 -32.62 -9.84
CA HIS A 56 0.95 -32.38 -10.01
C HIS A 56 1.24 -31.40 -11.15
N ASP A 57 0.50 -31.48 -12.26
CA ASP A 57 0.75 -30.64 -13.44
C ASP A 57 0.52 -29.14 -13.17
N SER A 58 -0.46 -28.82 -12.31
CA SER A 58 -0.78 -27.44 -11.92
C SER A 58 -0.17 -27.02 -10.58
N ASN A 59 0.50 -27.93 -9.88
CA ASN A 59 1.00 -27.74 -8.52
C ASN A 59 -0.09 -27.24 -7.54
N THR A 60 -1.28 -27.84 -7.61
CA THR A 60 -2.44 -27.47 -6.78
C THR A 60 -3.13 -28.69 -6.19
N CYS A 61 -4.04 -28.48 -5.23
CA CYS A 61 -4.93 -29.53 -4.75
C CYS A 61 -6.37 -29.02 -4.63
N PHE A 62 -7.35 -29.90 -4.82
CA PHE A 62 -8.76 -29.57 -4.70
C PHE A 62 -9.45 -30.54 -3.75
N CYS A 63 -10.19 -29.99 -2.78
CA CYS A 63 -11.01 -30.78 -1.87
C CYS A 63 -12.45 -30.83 -2.38
N PHE A 64 -12.94 -32.02 -2.72
CA PHE A 64 -14.31 -32.24 -3.19
C PHE A 64 -15.37 -32.00 -2.11
N SER A 65 -15.00 -32.16 -0.82
CA SER A 65 -15.92 -31.93 0.31
C SER A 65 -16.13 -30.45 0.60
N CYS A 66 -15.06 -29.65 0.70
CA CYS A 66 -15.16 -28.22 1.01
C CYS A 66 -15.18 -27.32 -0.24
N LYS A 67 -15.04 -27.92 -1.44
CA LYS A 67 -15.07 -27.25 -2.76
C LYS A 67 -14.04 -26.13 -2.91
N LYS A 68 -12.90 -26.23 -2.22
CA LYS A 68 -11.81 -25.25 -2.32
C LYS A 68 -10.62 -25.83 -3.05
N SER A 69 -10.01 -25.00 -3.89
CA SER A 69 -8.73 -25.25 -4.53
C SER A 69 -7.63 -24.52 -3.77
N TYR A 70 -6.49 -25.17 -3.57
CA TYR A 70 -5.33 -24.59 -2.92
C TYR A 70 -4.09 -24.72 -3.79
N ASP A 71 -3.31 -23.65 -3.82
CA ASP A 71 -1.92 -23.65 -4.27
C ASP A 71 -0.99 -23.51 -3.05
N PRO A 72 0.33 -23.60 -3.21
CA PRO A 72 1.27 -23.59 -2.09
C PRO A 72 1.09 -22.37 -1.18
N VAL A 73 0.82 -21.21 -1.79
CA VAL A 73 0.67 -19.94 -1.08
C VAL A 73 -0.68 -19.86 -0.37
N SER A 74 -1.78 -20.19 -1.04
CA SER A 74 -3.12 -20.09 -0.45
C SER A 74 -3.30 -21.09 0.70
N LEU A 75 -2.73 -22.29 0.59
CA LEU A 75 -2.71 -23.25 1.69
C LEU A 75 -1.90 -22.72 2.88
N ALA A 76 -0.74 -22.11 2.63
CA ALA A 76 0.09 -21.55 3.69
C ALA A 76 -0.60 -20.40 4.44
N PHE A 77 -1.40 -19.58 3.75
CA PHE A 77 -2.23 -18.55 4.38
C PHE A 77 -3.22 -19.13 5.38
N ASP A 78 -3.89 -20.23 5.01
CA ASP A 78 -4.84 -20.90 5.90
C ASP A 78 -4.20 -21.35 7.21
N TYR A 79 -2.93 -21.74 7.20
CA TYR A 79 -2.15 -22.12 8.39
C TYR A 79 -1.56 -20.92 9.14
N ASN A 80 -1.48 -19.74 8.53
CA ASN A 80 -0.83 -18.56 9.08
C ASN A 80 -1.75 -17.31 8.95
N PRO A 81 -2.98 -17.33 9.49
CA PRO A 81 -3.97 -16.27 9.27
C PRO A 81 -3.57 -14.91 9.86
N ASN A 82 -2.59 -14.89 10.78
CA ASN A 82 -2.13 -13.68 11.44
C ASN A 82 -0.96 -12.99 10.73
N LEU A 83 -0.43 -13.58 9.64
CA LEU A 83 0.69 -12.99 8.90
C LEU A 83 0.18 -12.11 7.75
N SER A 84 0.82 -10.96 7.57
CA SER A 84 0.63 -10.17 6.36
C SER A 84 1.27 -10.88 5.14
N THR A 85 0.86 -10.52 3.93
CA THR A 85 1.38 -11.12 2.70
C THR A 85 2.92 -11.12 2.60
N PRO A 86 3.64 -10.00 2.87
CA PRO A 86 5.10 -10.00 2.82
C PRO A 86 5.74 -10.89 3.90
N GLU A 87 5.15 -10.95 5.09
CA GLU A 87 5.64 -11.81 6.19
C GLU A 87 5.47 -13.29 5.86
N LEU A 88 4.33 -13.67 5.26
CA LEU A 88 4.11 -15.04 4.82
C LEU A 88 5.10 -15.44 3.72
N TYR A 89 5.33 -14.58 2.73
CA TYR A 89 6.27 -14.88 1.66
C TYR A 89 7.70 -15.04 2.18
N LYS A 90 8.12 -14.18 3.10
CA LYS A 90 9.38 -14.34 3.82
C LYS A 90 9.44 -15.69 4.55
N LYS A 91 8.40 -16.03 5.30
CA LYS A 91 8.31 -17.31 6.00
C LYS A 91 8.41 -18.51 5.05
N LEU A 92 7.71 -18.48 3.92
CA LEU A 92 7.79 -19.52 2.90
C LEU A 92 9.20 -19.66 2.33
N THR A 93 9.90 -18.56 2.05
CA THR A 93 11.29 -18.64 1.59
C THR A 93 12.23 -19.26 2.62
N GLU A 94 12.01 -18.99 3.90
CA GLU A 94 12.80 -19.54 5.01
C GLU A 94 12.47 -21.03 5.25
N ASP A 95 11.19 -21.38 5.32
CA ASP A 95 10.70 -22.74 5.59
C ASP A 95 11.13 -23.73 4.48
N PHE A 96 11.14 -23.30 3.22
CA PHE A 96 11.48 -24.15 2.07
C PHE A 96 12.88 -23.90 1.50
N GLY A 97 13.69 -23.04 2.13
CA GLY A 97 15.06 -22.75 1.70
C GLY A 97 15.16 -22.15 0.29
N ILE A 98 14.15 -21.39 -0.14
CA ILE A 98 14.10 -20.77 -1.47
C ILE A 98 15.00 -19.52 -1.46
N PRO A 99 16.00 -19.42 -2.35
CA PRO A 99 16.83 -18.22 -2.46
C PRO A 99 15.98 -16.99 -2.80
N LEU A 100 16.12 -15.90 -2.04
CA LEU A 100 15.35 -14.68 -2.25
C LEU A 100 15.52 -14.14 -3.68
N GLU A 101 16.71 -14.30 -4.27
CA GLU A 101 17.03 -13.87 -5.63
C GLU A 101 16.16 -14.54 -6.70
N SER A 102 15.63 -15.74 -6.41
CA SER A 102 14.79 -16.50 -7.35
C SER A 102 13.31 -16.10 -7.35
N VAL A 103 12.85 -15.46 -6.27
CA VAL A 103 11.42 -15.21 -6.02
C VAL A 103 11.13 -13.78 -5.57
N SER A 104 12.09 -12.86 -5.67
CA SER A 104 11.91 -11.47 -5.27
C SER A 104 12.77 -10.51 -6.08
N ASN A 105 12.50 -9.21 -5.95
CA ASN A 105 13.30 -8.15 -6.55
C ASN A 105 14.55 -7.77 -5.72
N ILE A 106 15.02 -8.63 -4.79
CA ILE A 106 16.11 -8.32 -3.85
C ILE A 106 17.38 -7.80 -4.53
N GLN A 107 17.70 -8.29 -5.73
CA GLN A 107 18.88 -7.83 -6.46
C GLN A 107 18.74 -6.37 -6.91
N GLN A 108 17.56 -5.97 -7.38
CA GLN A 108 17.26 -4.59 -7.72
C GLN A 108 17.30 -3.69 -6.48
N VAL A 109 16.81 -4.19 -5.34
CA VAL A 109 16.88 -3.46 -4.06
C VAL A 109 18.34 -3.20 -3.68
N ARG A 110 19.20 -4.23 -3.73
CA ARG A 110 20.64 -4.11 -3.45
C ARG A 110 21.33 -3.15 -4.41
N GLU A 111 21.00 -3.18 -5.70
CA GLU A 111 21.54 -2.27 -6.70
C GLU A 111 21.13 -0.81 -6.44
N VAL A 112 19.87 -0.59 -6.07
CA VAL A 112 19.36 0.72 -5.68
C VAL A 112 20.07 1.25 -4.44
N GLU A 113 20.23 0.42 -3.40
CA GLU A 113 20.97 0.80 -2.20
C GLU A 113 22.43 1.13 -2.51
N GLN A 114 23.09 0.33 -3.34
CA GLN A 114 24.46 0.57 -3.74
C GLN A 114 24.60 1.87 -4.54
N ALA A 115 23.75 2.10 -5.53
CA ALA A 115 23.80 3.34 -6.29
C ALA A 115 23.48 4.57 -5.44
N ASN A 116 22.56 4.45 -4.47
CA ASN A 116 22.33 5.52 -3.50
C ASN A 116 23.59 5.82 -2.69
N ARG A 117 24.33 4.78 -2.24
CA ARG A 117 25.63 4.95 -1.56
C ARG A 117 26.66 5.64 -2.46
N GLU A 118 26.69 5.27 -3.73
CA GLU A 118 27.59 5.83 -4.76
C GLU A 118 27.11 7.18 -5.33
N LYS A 119 25.94 7.68 -4.90
CA LYS A 119 25.25 8.86 -5.47
C LYS A 119 25.09 8.78 -6.99
N ARG A 120 24.96 7.57 -7.52
CA ARG A 120 24.75 7.29 -8.94
C ARG A 120 23.27 7.30 -9.27
N PHE A 121 22.91 7.89 -10.41
CA PHE A 121 21.53 7.86 -10.87
C PHE A 121 21.11 6.42 -11.23
N ILE A 122 19.97 6.01 -10.69
CA ILE A 122 19.25 4.79 -11.09
C ILE A 122 17.85 5.14 -11.56
N ASP A 123 17.45 4.51 -12.66
CA ASP A 123 16.18 4.70 -13.35
C ASP A 123 15.12 3.67 -12.92
N VAL A 124 14.79 3.71 -11.64
CA VAL A 124 13.67 2.94 -11.06
C VAL A 124 12.40 3.76 -10.99
N PHE A 125 11.27 3.08 -10.89
CA PHE A 125 9.97 3.72 -10.65
C PHE A 125 10.05 4.60 -9.38
N PRO A 126 9.64 5.88 -9.46
CA PRO A 126 10.01 6.86 -8.44
C PRO A 126 9.15 6.79 -7.18
N LEU A 127 7.99 6.13 -7.21
CA LEU A 127 7.00 6.16 -6.12
C LEU A 127 6.85 4.80 -5.42
N SER A 128 6.56 4.85 -4.13
CA SER A 128 6.12 3.72 -3.32
C SER A 128 4.61 3.51 -3.44
N VAL A 129 4.12 2.36 -2.96
CA VAL A 129 2.68 2.03 -2.94
C VAL A 129 1.87 3.09 -2.18
N SER A 130 2.36 3.56 -1.03
CA SER A 130 1.67 4.57 -0.23
C SER A 130 1.66 5.95 -0.90
N GLU A 131 2.72 6.30 -1.64
CA GLU A 131 2.76 7.53 -2.44
C GLU A 131 1.79 7.45 -3.62
N CYS A 132 1.70 6.30 -4.32
CA CYS A 132 0.71 6.08 -5.37
C CYS A 132 -0.73 6.18 -4.83
N LYS A 133 -1.01 5.55 -3.69
CA LYS A 133 -2.32 5.64 -3.05
C LYS A 133 -2.72 7.08 -2.71
N ARG A 134 -1.77 7.89 -2.22
CA ARG A 134 -2.00 9.31 -1.87
C ARG A 134 -2.39 10.19 -3.05
N ILE A 135 -2.11 9.78 -4.29
CA ILE A 135 -2.48 10.51 -5.51
C ILE A 135 -3.61 9.81 -6.29
N GLY A 136 -4.37 8.95 -5.60
CA GLY A 136 -5.53 8.26 -6.18
C GLY A 136 -5.17 7.08 -7.09
N LEU A 137 -3.95 6.56 -7.01
CA LEU A 137 -3.48 5.39 -7.77
C LEU A 137 -3.37 4.17 -6.85
N ASP A 138 -4.49 3.74 -6.26
CA ASP A 138 -4.55 2.50 -5.48
C ASP A 138 -4.63 1.27 -6.41
N GLY A 139 -3.94 0.19 -6.06
CA GLY A 139 -3.94 -1.07 -6.84
C GLY A 139 -3.22 -1.06 -8.20
N VAL A 140 -2.77 0.08 -8.71
CA VAL A 140 -2.28 0.23 -10.11
C VAL A 140 -0.84 -0.28 -10.33
N LEU A 141 -0.12 -0.61 -9.26
CA LEU A 141 1.24 -1.16 -9.32
C LEU A 141 1.26 -2.69 -9.51
N GLY A 142 0.17 -3.38 -9.15
CA GLY A 142 0.01 -4.83 -9.30
C GLY A 142 -0.84 -5.18 -10.52
N ALA A 143 -0.73 -6.43 -10.99
CA ALA A 143 -1.65 -6.94 -12.00
C ALA A 143 -3.09 -6.92 -11.45
N VAL A 144 -4.05 -6.45 -12.26
CA VAL A 144 -5.48 -6.56 -11.97
C VAL A 144 -5.79 -8.05 -11.78
N LYS A 145 -6.33 -8.41 -10.61
CA LYS A 145 -6.84 -9.77 -10.38
C LYS A 145 -8.04 -10.01 -11.31
N PRO A 146 -8.15 -11.19 -11.94
CA PRO A 146 -9.45 -11.62 -12.44
C PRO A 146 -10.43 -11.69 -11.27
N ASP A 147 -11.66 -11.26 -11.50
CA ASP A 147 -12.73 -11.28 -10.49
C ASP A 147 -12.97 -12.72 -10.01
N GLU A 148 -12.60 -13.00 -8.76
CA GLU A 148 -12.71 -14.33 -8.13
C GLU A 148 -14.18 -14.69 -7.77
N ASN A 149 -15.15 -13.77 -7.95
CA ASN A 149 -16.57 -13.96 -7.62
C ASN A 149 -17.49 -14.17 -8.83
N ARG A 150 -16.97 -14.45 -10.03
CA ARG A 150 -17.82 -14.75 -11.17
C ARG A 150 -18.42 -16.16 -10.98
N GLU A 151 -19.67 -16.21 -10.54
CA GLU A 151 -20.50 -17.42 -10.65
C GLU A 151 -20.40 -17.92 -12.10
N ASP A 152 -20.17 -19.23 -12.26
CA ASP A 152 -19.97 -19.92 -13.54
C ASP A 152 -21.21 -19.79 -14.45
N ASP A 153 -21.42 -18.61 -15.02
CA ASP A 153 -22.29 -18.43 -16.18
C ASP A 153 -21.50 -18.85 -17.41
N ASP A 154 -22.06 -19.82 -18.13
CA ASP A 154 -21.61 -20.56 -19.34
C ASP A 154 -21.33 -19.66 -20.57
N LYS A 155 -20.77 -18.47 -20.37
CA LYS A 155 -20.38 -17.50 -21.39
C LYS A 155 -18.88 -17.67 -21.65
N PRO A 156 -18.43 -17.87 -22.91
CA PRO A 156 -17.02 -17.94 -23.22
C PRO A 156 -16.30 -16.70 -22.66
N PRO A 157 -15.09 -16.86 -22.07
CA PRO A 157 -14.39 -15.75 -21.44
C PRO A 157 -14.19 -14.66 -22.48
N GLU A 158 -14.98 -13.60 -22.35
CA GLU A 158 -14.77 -12.35 -23.06
C GLU A 158 -13.35 -11.94 -22.69
N VAL A 159 -12.45 -11.87 -23.69
CA VAL A 159 -11.04 -11.52 -23.48
C VAL A 159 -11.04 -10.11 -22.92
N GLN A 160 -11.05 -9.99 -21.59
CA GLN A 160 -10.89 -8.71 -20.92
C GLN A 160 -9.52 -8.22 -21.35
N GLU A 161 -9.48 -7.15 -22.13
CA GLU A 161 -8.24 -6.48 -22.49
C GLU A 161 -7.54 -6.11 -21.17
N ARG A 162 -6.50 -6.87 -20.83
CA ARG A 162 -5.73 -6.64 -19.62
C ARG A 162 -4.97 -5.34 -19.82
N PHE A 163 -5.43 -4.27 -19.18
CA PHE A 163 -4.67 -3.04 -19.11
C PHE A 163 -3.34 -3.31 -18.41
N PRO A 164 -2.21 -2.88 -19.00
CA PRO A 164 -0.90 -3.05 -18.37
C PRO A 164 -0.83 -2.22 -17.08
N SER A 165 -0.19 -2.79 -16.06
CA SER A 165 0.12 -2.10 -14.81
C SER A 165 1.06 -0.92 -15.05
N LEU A 166 1.09 0.04 -14.12
CA LEU A 166 2.06 1.15 -14.19
C LEU A 166 3.51 0.65 -14.21
N MET A 167 3.77 -0.50 -13.60
CA MET A 167 5.09 -1.11 -13.58
C MET A 167 5.49 -1.72 -14.92
N GLU A 168 4.53 -2.27 -15.67
CA GLU A 168 4.73 -2.71 -17.05
C GLU A 168 4.93 -1.50 -17.97
N LEU A 169 4.09 -0.48 -17.85
CA LEU A 169 4.22 0.77 -18.62
C LEU A 169 5.53 1.50 -18.32
N TRP A 170 6.05 1.44 -17.09
CA TRP A 170 7.35 2.03 -16.76
C TRP A 170 8.51 1.42 -17.53
N LYS A 171 8.40 0.17 -18.00
CA LYS A 171 9.47 -0.49 -18.77
C LYS A 171 9.54 0.06 -20.19
N THR A 172 8.41 0.46 -20.77
CA THR A 172 8.29 0.86 -22.17
C THR A 172 8.10 2.37 -22.35
N GLU A 173 7.28 3.01 -21.52
CA GLU A 173 6.73 4.36 -21.73
C GLU A 173 6.95 5.28 -20.52
N LYS A 174 8.19 5.37 -20.04
CA LYS A 174 8.56 6.18 -18.84
C LYS A 174 8.04 7.61 -18.87
N ALA A 175 8.17 8.31 -20.01
CA ALA A 175 7.73 9.70 -20.14
C ALA A 175 6.22 9.87 -20.03
N ALA A 176 5.44 8.91 -20.56
CA ALA A 176 3.98 8.92 -20.44
C ALA A 176 3.57 8.65 -18.99
N VAL A 177 4.20 7.67 -18.33
CA VAL A 177 3.94 7.36 -16.92
C VAL A 177 4.24 8.56 -16.04
N GLU A 178 5.37 9.24 -16.21
CA GLU A 178 5.67 10.45 -15.42
C GLU A 178 4.68 11.58 -15.66
N SER A 179 4.26 11.81 -16.90
CA SER A 179 3.26 12.83 -17.22
C SER A 179 1.94 12.52 -16.53
N LEU A 180 1.52 11.26 -16.52
CA LEU A 180 0.35 10.78 -15.77
C LEU A 180 0.53 11.01 -14.26
N LEU A 181 1.67 10.64 -13.68
CA LEU A 181 1.93 10.82 -12.25
C LEU A 181 1.88 12.31 -11.86
N ILE A 182 2.44 13.19 -12.68
CA ILE A 182 2.40 14.65 -12.46
C ILE A 182 0.96 15.16 -12.55
N ALA A 183 0.21 14.76 -13.57
CA ALA A 183 -1.20 15.14 -13.73
C ALA A 183 -2.04 14.68 -12.53
N LYS A 184 -1.86 13.43 -12.06
CA LYS A 184 -2.53 12.94 -10.85
C LYS A 184 -2.16 13.73 -9.60
N CYS A 185 -0.91 14.16 -9.46
CA CYS A 185 -0.53 15.05 -8.36
C CYS A 185 -1.24 16.40 -8.46
N ASP A 186 -1.36 16.96 -9.67
CA ASP A 186 -2.02 18.25 -9.90
C ASP A 186 -3.52 18.18 -9.61
N ASP A 187 -4.22 17.16 -10.12
CA ASP A 187 -5.63 16.91 -9.79
C ASP A 187 -5.82 16.86 -8.25
N THR A 188 -4.99 16.07 -7.57
CA THR A 188 -5.08 15.89 -6.12
C THR A 188 -4.82 17.19 -5.37
N LEU A 189 -3.87 18.01 -5.85
CA LEU A 189 -3.56 19.31 -5.24
C LEU A 189 -4.70 20.30 -5.44
N ASP A 190 -5.34 20.29 -6.60
CA ASP A 190 -6.49 21.17 -6.89
C ASP A 190 -7.70 20.79 -6.04
N ASP A 191 -7.96 19.49 -5.85
CA ASP A 191 -9.01 19.00 -4.95
C ASP A 191 -8.75 19.42 -3.49
N LEU A 192 -7.55 19.13 -2.98
CA LEU A 192 -7.15 19.49 -1.61
C LEU A 192 -7.17 20.99 -1.37
N LYS A 193 -6.75 21.78 -2.37
CA LYS A 193 -6.78 23.24 -2.30
C LYS A 193 -8.22 23.75 -2.23
N SER A 194 -9.11 23.22 -3.06
CA SER A 194 -10.53 23.58 -3.06
C SER A 194 -11.17 23.27 -1.71
N GLU A 195 -10.85 22.12 -1.11
CA GLU A 195 -11.31 21.77 0.23
C GLU A 195 -10.73 22.70 1.31
N LEU A 196 -9.43 23.00 1.24
CA LEU A 196 -8.77 23.90 2.18
C LEU A 196 -9.37 25.31 2.12
N ASP A 197 -9.61 25.84 0.93
CA ASP A 197 -10.20 27.16 0.71
C ASP A 197 -11.62 27.20 1.29
N TRP A 198 -12.45 26.19 0.99
CA TRP A 198 -13.80 26.07 1.54
C TRP A 198 -13.81 25.97 3.07
N LYS A 199 -12.98 25.10 3.66
CA LYS A 199 -12.89 24.95 5.12
C LYS A 199 -12.37 26.22 5.80
N THR A 200 -11.41 26.91 5.17
CA THR A 200 -10.86 28.17 5.70
C THR A 200 -11.93 29.26 5.69
N GLU A 201 -12.69 29.40 4.62
CA GLU A 201 -13.79 30.37 4.54
C GLU A 201 -14.87 30.05 5.59
N HIS A 202 -15.29 28.79 5.70
CA HIS A 202 -16.25 28.37 6.70
C HIS A 202 -15.75 28.65 8.12
N PHE A 203 -14.49 28.30 8.43
CA PHE A 203 -13.86 28.56 9.72
C PHE A 203 -13.84 30.06 10.06
N LEU A 204 -13.42 30.90 9.11
CA LEU A 204 -13.40 32.35 9.29
C LEU A 204 -14.81 32.91 9.48
N SER A 205 -15.82 32.34 8.84
CA SER A 205 -17.22 32.78 9.02
C SER A 205 -17.77 32.44 10.40
N VAL A 206 -17.48 31.25 10.92
CA VAL A 206 -18.01 30.75 12.21
C VAL A 206 -17.26 31.35 13.40
N TYR A 207 -15.95 31.54 13.28
CA TYR A 207 -15.08 31.94 14.39
C TYR A 207 -14.54 33.37 14.28
N LYS A 208 -15.10 34.20 13.37
CA LYS A 208 -14.68 35.58 13.13
C LYS A 208 -14.46 36.39 14.41
N ASP A 209 -15.40 36.28 15.34
CA ASP A 209 -15.40 37.03 16.61
C ASP A 209 -14.84 36.20 17.78
N PHE A 210 -14.61 34.90 17.57
CA PHE A 210 -14.07 33.97 18.56
C PHE A 210 -12.55 33.87 18.43
N THR A 211 -11.88 35.01 18.65
CA THR A 211 -10.43 35.14 18.48
C THR A 211 -9.67 34.80 19.76
N PRO A 212 -8.37 34.43 19.69
CA PRO A 212 -7.55 34.14 20.87
C PRO A 212 -7.47 35.26 21.93
N HIS A 213 -7.86 36.48 21.56
CA HIS A 213 -7.81 37.66 22.43
C HIS A 213 -9.18 38.01 23.01
N SER A 214 -10.25 37.35 22.55
CA SER A 214 -11.60 37.53 23.10
C SER A 214 -11.72 36.88 24.48
N ALA A 215 -12.50 37.50 25.36
CA ALA A 215 -12.75 36.97 26.70
C ALA A 215 -13.40 35.58 26.64
N ASP A 216 -14.37 35.40 25.74
CA ASP A 216 -15.06 34.13 25.51
C ASP A 216 -14.09 33.01 25.10
N PHE A 217 -13.11 33.29 24.25
CA PHE A 217 -12.11 32.30 23.86
C PHE A 217 -11.22 31.89 25.03
N GLN A 218 -10.73 32.86 25.81
CA GLN A 218 -9.86 32.59 26.95
C GLN A 218 -10.60 31.85 28.07
N GLU A 219 -11.88 32.14 28.27
CA GLU A 219 -12.73 31.39 29.19
C GLU A 219 -13.00 29.98 28.67
N ALA A 220 -13.39 29.84 27.40
CA ALA A 220 -13.64 28.54 26.78
C ALA A 220 -12.42 27.62 26.80
N GLN A 221 -11.22 28.18 26.54
CA GLN A 221 -9.96 27.47 26.64
C GLN A 221 -9.71 26.98 28.07
N ARG A 222 -9.89 27.85 29.07
CA ARG A 222 -9.71 27.48 30.49
C ARG A 222 -10.66 26.37 30.92
N ILE A 223 -11.94 26.45 30.51
CA ILE A 223 -12.95 25.42 30.78
C ILE A 223 -12.54 24.10 30.11
N HIS A 224 -12.15 24.13 28.84
CA HIS A 224 -11.74 22.94 28.10
C HIS A 224 -10.50 22.27 28.73
N GLU A 225 -9.47 23.04 29.06
CA GLU A 225 -8.26 22.53 29.73
C GLU A 225 -8.54 22.00 31.13
N ALA A 226 -9.50 22.58 31.86
CA ALA A 226 -9.93 22.05 33.15
C ALA A 226 -10.61 20.69 32.96
N VAL A 227 -11.60 20.59 32.07
CA VAL A 227 -12.35 19.36 31.79
C VAL A 227 -11.42 18.23 31.33
N GLU A 228 -10.49 18.49 30.41
CA GLU A 228 -9.54 17.47 29.92
C GLU A 228 -8.58 16.98 31.01
N ARG A 229 -8.13 17.87 31.91
CA ARG A 229 -7.31 17.49 33.08
C ARG A 229 -8.06 16.62 34.08
N TYR A 230 -9.37 16.80 34.20
CA TYR A 230 -10.19 15.95 35.09
C TYR A 230 -10.53 14.60 34.45
N LYS A 231 -10.77 14.54 33.13
CA LYS A 231 -11.00 13.28 32.41
C LYS A 231 -9.82 12.30 32.52
N SER A 232 -8.59 12.79 32.68
CA SER A 232 -7.39 11.96 32.82
C SER A 232 -7.15 11.42 34.25
N THR A 233 -7.99 11.80 35.21
CA THR A 233 -7.94 11.26 36.58
C THR A 233 -8.98 10.15 36.78
N ASP A 234 -8.55 8.99 37.28
CA ASP A 234 -9.35 7.76 37.48
C ASP A 234 -10.43 7.86 38.58
N THR A 235 -10.78 9.08 38.97
CA THR A 235 -11.77 9.38 40.02
C THR A 235 -13.16 9.57 39.40
N PRO A 236 -14.17 8.77 39.79
CA PRO A 236 -15.54 8.95 39.31
C PRO A 236 -16.15 10.17 40.02
N VAL A 237 -16.12 11.33 39.38
CA VAL A 237 -16.72 12.56 39.92
C VAL A 237 -17.86 13.03 39.03
N LYS A 238 -18.99 13.35 39.66
CA LYS A 238 -20.19 13.90 39.03
C LYS A 238 -19.85 15.23 38.36
N VAL A 239 -19.74 15.24 37.03
CA VAL A 239 -19.74 16.46 36.21
C VAL A 239 -21.15 17.05 36.28
N ASN A 240 -21.48 17.72 37.38
CA ASN A 240 -22.75 18.42 37.50
C ASN A 240 -22.48 19.76 38.17
N MET A 241 -22.44 20.80 37.34
CA MET A 241 -22.66 22.24 37.59
C MET A 241 -21.88 23.11 36.60
N MET A 242 -21.86 22.76 35.30
CA MET A 242 -21.53 23.76 34.27
C MET A 242 -22.78 24.60 34.03
N SER A 243 -22.63 25.93 33.96
CA SER A 243 -23.73 26.76 33.48
C SER A 243 -23.99 26.45 32.00
N LYS A 244 -25.21 26.71 31.51
CA LYS A 244 -25.52 26.54 30.07
C LYS A 244 -24.57 27.34 29.17
N HIS A 245 -24.07 28.47 29.67
CA HIS A 245 -23.10 29.31 29.00
C HIS A 245 -21.73 28.64 28.90
N ASP A 246 -21.23 28.07 29.99
CA ASP A 246 -19.94 27.38 30.04
C ASP A 246 -19.94 26.12 29.17
N ASP A 247 -21.06 25.39 29.13
CA ASP A 247 -21.25 24.23 28.26
C ASP A 247 -21.21 24.60 26.77
N THR A 248 -21.83 25.74 26.43
CA THR A 248 -21.78 26.31 25.09
C THR A 248 -20.37 26.72 24.70
N LEU A 249 -19.64 27.38 25.60
CA LEU A 249 -18.24 27.79 25.37
C LEU A 249 -17.30 26.59 25.21
N TYR A 250 -17.42 25.58 26.08
CA TYR A 250 -16.65 24.34 25.98
C TYR A 250 -16.84 23.66 24.62
N THR A 251 -18.09 23.48 24.21
CA THR A 251 -18.45 22.84 22.95
C THR A 251 -17.91 23.64 21.76
N LYS A 252 -18.07 24.97 21.78
CA LYS A 252 -17.56 25.87 20.73
C LYS A 252 -16.03 25.79 20.60
N TYR A 253 -15.30 25.71 21.71
CA TYR A 253 -13.84 25.58 21.70
C TYR A 253 -13.37 24.21 21.21
N ALA A 254 -14.07 23.13 21.58
CA ALA A 254 -13.78 21.80 21.06
C ALA A 254 -13.89 21.77 19.53
N PHE A 255 -15.01 22.26 18.97
CA PHE A 255 -15.18 22.36 17.51
C PHE A 255 -14.15 23.28 16.84
N PHE A 256 -13.76 24.38 17.50
CA PHE A 256 -12.70 25.26 17.00
C PHE A 256 -11.39 24.49 16.87
N LYS A 257 -11.00 23.74 17.91
CA LYS A 257 -9.76 22.96 17.93
C LYS A 257 -9.76 21.89 16.85
N ASP A 258 -10.86 21.13 16.73
CA ASP A 258 -11.01 20.10 15.70
C ASP A 258 -10.89 20.71 14.29
N SER A 259 -11.54 21.87 14.06
CA SER A 259 -11.45 22.56 12.77
C SER A 259 -10.03 23.05 12.45
N VAL A 260 -9.29 23.53 13.46
CA VAL A 260 -7.89 23.93 13.30
C VAL A 260 -7.01 22.71 12.97
N ASP A 261 -7.25 21.58 13.63
CA ASP A 261 -6.48 20.36 13.40
C ASP A 261 -6.78 19.75 12.02
N ASP A 262 -8.03 19.78 11.56
CA ASP A 262 -8.44 19.46 10.19
C ASP A 262 -7.67 20.30 9.14
N LEU A 263 -7.62 21.62 9.33
CA LEU A 263 -6.89 22.53 8.42
C LEU A 263 -5.39 22.23 8.39
N LYS A 264 -4.79 21.91 9.55
CA LYS A 264 -3.38 21.48 9.62
C LYS A 264 -3.16 20.17 8.88
N GLN A 265 -4.08 19.21 9.02
CA GLN A 265 -4.01 17.92 8.37
C GLN A 265 -4.07 18.06 6.85
N LEU A 266 -5.02 18.84 6.32
CA LEU A 266 -5.11 19.14 4.89
C LEU A 266 -3.83 19.79 4.35
N ARG A 267 -3.27 20.78 5.05
CA ARG A 267 -2.00 21.41 4.64
C ARG A 267 -0.83 20.42 4.65
N ALA A 268 -0.78 19.51 5.64
CA ALA A 268 0.24 18.47 5.69
C ALA A 268 0.10 17.46 4.54
N GLU A 269 -1.13 17.16 4.14
CA GLU A 269 -1.44 16.31 3.00
C GLU A 269 -1.02 16.97 1.68
N MET A 270 -1.38 18.23 1.44
CA MET A 270 -0.91 19.00 0.29
C MET A 270 0.62 19.03 0.20
N SER A 271 1.30 19.25 1.34
CA SER A 271 2.76 19.23 1.41
C SER A 271 3.35 17.87 1.05
N SER A 272 2.65 16.78 1.38
CA SER A 272 3.04 15.42 1.04
C SER A 272 2.89 15.17 -0.47
N VAL A 273 1.79 15.62 -1.08
CA VAL A 273 1.57 15.49 -2.54
C VAL A 273 2.59 16.34 -3.33
N LEU A 274 2.92 17.56 -2.87
CA LEU A 274 3.98 18.36 -3.48
C LEU A 274 5.33 17.65 -3.48
N ARG A 275 5.71 16.99 -2.37
CA ARG A 275 6.94 16.19 -2.31
C ARG A 275 6.93 15.02 -3.29
N ILE A 276 5.78 14.36 -3.47
CA ILE A 276 5.60 13.30 -4.47
C ILE A 276 5.85 13.85 -5.88
N LYS A 277 5.21 14.98 -6.22
CA LYS A 277 5.41 15.65 -7.52
C LYS A 277 6.86 16.05 -7.75
N GLU A 278 7.52 16.65 -6.75
CA GLU A 278 8.94 17.01 -6.82
C GLU A 278 9.86 15.80 -7.06
N LYS A 279 9.54 14.66 -6.43
CA LYS A 279 10.27 13.40 -6.60
C LYS A 279 10.19 12.90 -8.05
N VAL A 280 9.00 12.92 -8.65
CA VAL A 280 8.80 12.54 -10.07
C VAL A 280 9.54 13.50 -11.00
N LEU A 281 9.41 14.82 -10.80
CA LEU A 281 10.11 15.82 -11.61
C LEU A 281 11.64 15.70 -11.50
N SER A 282 12.15 15.38 -10.31
CA SER A 282 13.59 15.16 -10.11
C SER A 282 14.07 13.91 -10.84
N GLN A 283 13.30 12.82 -10.80
CA GLN A 283 13.57 11.60 -11.58
C GLN A 283 13.66 11.91 -13.08
N GLN A 284 12.67 12.63 -13.60
CA GLN A 284 12.58 13.02 -15.00
C GLN A 284 13.78 13.85 -15.44
N LYS A 285 14.13 14.88 -14.66
CA LYS A 285 15.29 15.76 -14.92
C LYS A 285 16.60 14.98 -14.95
N GLU A 286 16.84 14.13 -13.97
CA GLU A 286 18.08 13.33 -13.92
C GLU A 286 18.16 12.32 -15.07
N ARG A 287 17.05 11.68 -15.46
CA ARG A 287 17.05 10.79 -16.63
C ARG A 287 17.36 11.53 -17.92
N GLN A 288 16.79 12.71 -18.13
CA GLN A 288 17.08 13.55 -19.29
C GLN A 288 18.56 13.97 -19.34
N LYS A 289 19.16 14.32 -18.19
CA LYS A 289 20.61 14.62 -18.09
C LYS A 289 21.46 13.42 -18.49
N GLU A 290 21.15 12.22 -18.00
CA GLU A 290 21.92 11.01 -18.33
C GLU A 290 21.77 10.60 -19.81
N GLN A 291 20.58 10.74 -20.39
CA GLN A 291 20.37 10.56 -21.84
C GLN A 291 21.22 11.52 -22.67
N PHE A 292 21.31 12.79 -22.25
CA PHE A 292 22.11 13.81 -22.92
C PHE A 292 23.62 13.55 -22.81
N LYS A 293 24.12 13.12 -21.64
CA LYS A 293 25.52 12.69 -21.43
C LYS A 293 25.88 11.48 -22.30
N GLY A 294 24.98 10.50 -22.41
CA GLY A 294 25.17 9.32 -23.26
C GLY A 294 25.28 9.69 -24.74
N PHE A 295 24.51 10.68 -25.20
CA PHE A 295 24.58 11.21 -26.56
C PHE A 295 25.91 11.89 -26.87
N HIS A 296 26.44 12.68 -25.91
CA HIS A 296 27.74 13.34 -26.06
C HIS A 296 28.90 12.34 -26.09
N LYS A 297 28.89 11.31 -25.23
CA LYS A 297 29.90 10.25 -25.24
C LYS A 297 29.93 9.51 -26.58
N LYS A 298 28.77 9.16 -27.14
CA LYS A 298 28.69 8.47 -28.45
C LYS A 298 29.26 9.31 -29.60
N LYS A 299 28.96 10.62 -29.65
CA LYS A 299 29.53 11.52 -30.68
C LYS A 299 31.05 11.61 -30.59
N THR A 300 31.63 11.72 -29.39
CA THR A 300 33.09 11.81 -29.23
C THR A 300 33.85 10.52 -29.56
N THR A 301 33.20 9.35 -29.53
CA THR A 301 33.80 8.09 -30.02
C THR A 301 33.73 7.96 -31.54
N VAL A 302 32.68 8.47 -32.19
CA VAL A 302 32.52 8.40 -33.65
C VAL A 302 33.42 9.40 -34.39
N GLU A 303 33.85 10.49 -33.72
CA GLU A 303 34.81 11.46 -34.28
C GLU A 303 36.29 11.08 -34.03
N ARG A 304 36.56 9.90 -33.45
CA ARG A 304 37.93 9.40 -33.16
C ARG A 304 38.30 8.11 -33.89
N ASP A 305 37.42 7.62 -34.76
CA ASP A 305 37.67 6.55 -35.74
C ASP A 305 37.72 7.15 -37.16
#